data_AF-A0A352UMV3-F1
#
_entry.id   AF-A0A352UMV3-F1
#
_cell.length_a   1.000
_cell.length_b   1.000
_cell.length_c   1.000
_cell.angle_alpha   90.00
_cell.angle_beta   90.00
_cell.angle_gamma   90.00
#
_symmetry.space_group_name_H-M   'P 1'
#
loop_
_entity.id
_entity.type
_entity.pdbx_description
1 polymer ?
#
loop_
_entity_poly.entity_id
_entity_poly.type
_entity_poly.pdbx_seq_one_letter_code
_entity_poly.pdbx_strand_id
1 'polypeptide(L)'
;MNTAYDIKKINYVYPACVNNGKDGMVALLDVFEDLLGYRVDSYALVDVEVCAQLVDAIGGVWFDVPIDMDWDAPDQELYIHIKAGYQLLNGEDAVKVMRFRYSNDGKNTYAGGDIDRIQVQHDLLMALAKQMLSLGNIPNLGKIAAIYEENVTTNVTARNLGFYAKEFLKLDSEDITFQTLPANYWGSLYGEGYCFPYIDEWLAMINESLNPFASDITRANIDMLYSDGISVYATQGYIRGGIGSFKHYTP
;
A
#
# COMPACT_ATOMS: atom_id res chain seq x y z
N MET A 1 7.80 -12.96 2.20
CA MET A 1 6.72 -13.88 1.78
C MET A 1 7.29 -15.25 1.54
N ASN A 2 6.57 -16.32 1.90
CA ASN A 2 7.08 -17.67 1.69
C ASN A 2 6.81 -18.13 0.26
N THR A 3 7.67 -17.77 -0.69
CA THR A 3 7.45 -18.08 -2.12
C THR A 3 8.63 -18.88 -2.70
N ALA A 4 8.41 -19.46 -3.88
CA ALA A 4 9.46 -20.12 -4.66
C ALA A 4 10.43 -19.12 -5.32
N TYR A 5 10.11 -17.82 -5.33
CA TYR A 5 11.02 -16.80 -5.83
C TYR A 5 12.23 -16.63 -4.91
N ASP A 6 13.37 -16.28 -5.49
CA ASP A 6 14.60 -15.97 -4.74
C ASP A 6 14.44 -14.65 -3.97
N ILE A 7 13.77 -13.66 -4.57
CA ILE A 7 13.40 -12.41 -3.91
C ILE A 7 12.05 -12.60 -3.21
N LYS A 8 12.10 -12.62 -1.87
CA LYS A 8 10.95 -12.89 -1.00
C LYS A 8 10.22 -11.63 -0.52
N LYS A 9 10.27 -10.54 -1.30
CA LYS A 9 9.61 -9.25 -1.03
C LYS A 9 8.25 -9.22 -1.73
N ILE A 10 7.21 -8.66 -1.10
CA ILE A 10 5.85 -8.64 -1.68
C ILE A 10 5.77 -7.87 -2.99
N ASN A 11 6.46 -6.73 -3.05
CA ASN A 11 6.52 -5.86 -4.24
C ASN A 11 7.27 -6.49 -5.42
N TYR A 12 7.97 -7.62 -5.24
CA TYR A 12 8.60 -8.34 -6.32
C TYR A 12 7.62 -9.23 -7.10
N VAL A 13 6.54 -9.69 -6.48
CA VAL A 13 5.67 -10.72 -7.08
C VAL A 13 4.95 -10.22 -8.31
N TYR A 14 4.39 -9.01 -8.26
CA TYR A 14 3.69 -8.45 -9.41
C TYR A 14 4.57 -8.33 -10.66
N PRO A 15 5.71 -7.59 -10.64
CA PRO A 15 6.56 -7.47 -11.82
C PRO A 15 7.15 -8.81 -12.25
N ALA A 16 7.54 -9.68 -11.31
CA ALA A 16 8.05 -11.01 -11.66
C ALA A 16 7.01 -11.86 -12.40
N CYS A 17 5.75 -11.84 -11.97
CA CYS A 17 4.68 -12.57 -12.64
C CYS A 17 4.40 -12.01 -14.04
N VAL A 18 4.27 -10.69 -14.15
CA VAL A 18 4.03 -10.01 -15.45
C VAL A 18 5.16 -10.30 -16.43
N ASN A 19 6.43 -10.22 -16.00
CA ASN A 19 7.59 -10.51 -16.83
C ASN A 19 7.67 -11.98 -17.32
N ASN A 20 6.98 -12.88 -16.63
CA ASN A 20 6.85 -14.29 -17.02
C ASN A 20 5.54 -14.58 -17.80
N GLY A 21 4.84 -13.54 -18.28
CA GLY A 21 3.62 -13.68 -19.07
C GLY A 21 2.42 -14.19 -18.28
N LYS A 22 2.41 -13.98 -16.96
CA LYS A 22 1.31 -14.37 -16.06
C LYS A 22 0.58 -13.16 -15.52
N ASP A 23 -0.60 -13.40 -14.94
CA ASP A 23 -1.40 -12.37 -14.27
C ASP A 23 -0.76 -11.98 -12.93
N GLY A 24 -0.30 -10.72 -12.83
CA GLY A 24 0.34 -10.19 -11.63
C GLY A 24 -0.62 -10.00 -10.45
N MET A 25 -1.89 -9.66 -10.71
CA MET A 25 -2.88 -9.44 -9.66
C MET A 25 -3.35 -10.75 -9.04
N VAL A 26 -3.55 -11.80 -9.85
CA VAL A 26 -3.87 -13.13 -9.32
C VAL A 26 -2.77 -13.60 -8.36
N ALA A 27 -1.50 -13.44 -8.74
CA ALA A 27 -0.38 -13.84 -7.90
C ALA A 27 -0.26 -13.00 -6.61
N LEU A 28 -0.58 -11.70 -6.66
CA LEU A 28 -0.65 -10.89 -5.45
C LEU A 28 -1.80 -11.31 -4.53
N LEU A 29 -2.95 -11.68 -5.08
CA LEU A 29 -4.08 -12.15 -4.27
C LEU A 29 -3.77 -13.47 -3.57
N ASP A 30 -3.08 -14.41 -4.23
CA ASP A 30 -2.61 -15.67 -3.61
C ASP A 30 -1.66 -15.39 -2.44
N VAL A 31 -0.80 -14.38 -2.64
CA VAL A 31 0.11 -13.89 -1.62
C VAL A 31 -0.63 -13.26 -0.44
N PHE A 32 -1.64 -12.43 -0.69
CA PHE A 32 -2.43 -11.83 0.38
C PHE A 32 -3.23 -12.88 1.14
N GLU A 33 -3.67 -13.95 0.47
CA GLU A 33 -4.29 -15.10 1.12
C GLU A 33 -3.31 -15.83 2.06
N ASP A 34 -2.06 -16.04 1.64
CA ASP A 34 -0.99 -16.54 2.51
C ASP A 34 -0.76 -15.59 3.72
N LEU A 35 -0.91 -14.27 3.58
CA LEU A 35 -0.65 -13.31 4.66
C LEU A 35 -1.83 -13.12 5.62
N LEU A 36 -3.06 -13.13 5.10
CA LEU A 36 -4.30 -12.84 5.83
C LEU A 36 -4.99 -14.11 6.35
N GLY A 37 -4.71 -15.26 5.72
CA GLY A 37 -5.36 -16.53 5.99
C GLY A 37 -6.76 -16.68 5.37
N TYR A 38 -7.13 -15.76 4.48
CA TYR A 38 -8.35 -15.79 3.69
C TYR A 38 -8.18 -15.00 2.39
N ARG A 39 -9.00 -15.31 1.38
CA ARG A 39 -8.96 -14.63 0.08
C ARG A 39 -9.52 -13.22 0.18
N VAL A 40 -8.80 -12.25 -0.40
CA VAL A 40 -9.33 -10.90 -0.63
C VAL A 40 -10.35 -10.93 -1.76
N ASP A 41 -11.55 -10.40 -1.52
CA ASP A 41 -12.66 -10.43 -2.47
C ASP A 41 -12.45 -9.51 -3.68
N SER A 42 -11.82 -8.35 -3.46
CA SER A 42 -11.78 -7.28 -4.46
C SER A 42 -10.48 -6.49 -4.42
N TYR A 43 -10.04 -6.06 -5.61
CA TYR A 43 -8.85 -5.22 -5.77
C TYR A 43 -9.13 -4.06 -6.73
N ALA A 44 -8.38 -2.98 -6.58
CA ALA A 44 -8.25 -1.93 -7.57
C ALA A 44 -6.77 -1.68 -7.82
N LEU A 45 -6.34 -1.84 -9.08
CA LEU A 45 -5.01 -1.47 -9.55
C LEU A 45 -5.13 -0.13 -10.25
N VAL A 46 -4.41 0.87 -9.73
CA VAL A 46 -4.53 2.27 -10.11
C VAL A 46 -3.14 2.81 -10.41
N ASP A 47 -2.96 3.38 -11.60
CA ASP A 47 -1.73 4.08 -11.98
C ASP A 47 -1.66 5.47 -11.33
N VAL A 48 -0.45 6.00 -11.19
CA VAL A 48 -0.21 7.27 -10.50
C VAL A 48 -0.91 8.45 -11.19
N GLU A 49 -1.02 8.41 -12.52
CA GLU A 49 -1.74 9.41 -13.32
C GLU A 49 -3.24 9.38 -13.02
N VAL A 50 -3.81 8.20 -12.81
CA VAL A 50 -5.23 8.04 -12.46
C VAL A 50 -5.48 8.57 -11.05
N CYS A 51 -4.56 8.33 -10.11
CA CYS A 51 -4.62 8.95 -8.79
C CYS A 51 -4.67 10.49 -8.89
N ALA A 52 -3.81 11.11 -9.70
CA ALA A 52 -3.85 12.56 -9.93
C ALA A 52 -5.22 13.02 -10.49
N GLN A 53 -5.75 12.33 -11.50
CA GLN A 53 -7.06 12.67 -12.08
C GLN A 53 -8.21 12.58 -11.06
N LEU A 54 -8.18 11.57 -10.19
CA LEU A 54 -9.18 11.39 -9.13
C LEU A 54 -9.14 12.53 -8.11
N VAL A 55 -7.94 12.98 -7.72
CA VAL A 55 -7.75 14.14 -6.82
C VAL A 55 -8.28 15.42 -7.47
N ASP A 56 -7.96 15.66 -8.75
CA ASP A 56 -8.47 16.83 -9.46
C ASP A 56 -9.99 16.78 -9.65
N ALA A 57 -10.56 15.59 -9.80
CA ALA A 57 -12.01 15.40 -9.93
C ALA A 57 -12.78 15.82 -8.67
N ILE A 58 -12.16 15.74 -7.49
CA ILE A 58 -12.75 16.18 -6.21
C ILE A 58 -12.37 17.62 -5.83
N GLY A 59 -11.73 18.35 -6.75
CA GLY A 59 -11.33 19.75 -6.56
C GLY A 59 -10.00 19.95 -5.82
N GLY A 60 -9.15 18.92 -5.78
CA GLY A 60 -7.92 18.91 -4.99
C GLY A 60 -8.13 18.41 -3.56
N VAL A 61 -7.05 18.38 -2.78
CA VAL A 61 -7.06 17.94 -1.38
C VAL A 61 -6.31 18.92 -0.50
N TRP A 62 -6.96 19.35 0.57
CA TRP A 62 -6.28 20.13 1.60
C TRP A 62 -5.43 19.21 2.48
N PHE A 63 -4.13 19.48 2.54
CA PHE A 63 -3.17 18.63 3.23
C PHE A 63 -2.09 19.45 3.92
N ASP A 64 -1.68 19.02 5.12
CA ASP A 64 -0.56 19.61 5.85
C ASP A 64 0.73 18.88 5.49
N VAL A 65 1.49 19.47 4.57
CA VAL A 65 2.74 18.86 4.10
C VAL A 65 3.77 18.92 5.24
N PRO A 66 4.31 17.79 5.71
CA PRO A 66 5.05 17.76 6.98
C PRO A 66 6.42 18.41 6.94
N ILE A 67 7.08 18.40 5.76
CA ILE A 67 8.43 18.93 5.55
C ILE A 67 8.56 19.53 4.15
N ASP A 68 9.54 20.43 3.97
CA ASP A 68 9.89 20.95 2.65
C ASP A 68 10.41 19.79 1.77
N MET A 69 9.80 19.61 0.60
CA MET A 69 10.12 18.57 -0.37
C MET A 69 10.84 19.20 -1.56
N ASP A 70 12.05 18.73 -1.83
CA ASP A 70 12.89 19.25 -2.92
C ASP A 70 13.69 18.12 -3.59
N TRP A 71 13.11 17.50 -4.60
CA TRP A 71 13.64 16.30 -5.27
C TRP A 71 13.44 16.34 -6.79
N ASP A 72 14.56 16.26 -7.50
CA ASP A 72 14.66 16.12 -8.94
C ASP A 72 15.24 14.74 -9.29
N ALA A 73 14.51 14.00 -10.12
CA ALA A 73 14.93 12.79 -10.80
C ALA A 73 14.62 12.92 -12.31
N PRO A 74 15.51 13.57 -13.08
CA PRO A 74 15.30 13.80 -14.52
C PRO A 74 15.16 12.51 -15.34
N ASP A 75 15.79 11.42 -14.89
CA ASP A 75 15.69 10.08 -15.48
C ASP A 75 14.28 9.48 -15.38
N GLN A 76 13.47 9.98 -14.44
CA GLN A 76 12.10 9.54 -14.17
C GLN A 76 11.07 10.64 -14.45
N GLU A 77 11.50 11.75 -15.06
CA GLU A 77 10.69 12.95 -15.31
C GLU A 77 9.94 13.43 -14.04
N LEU A 78 10.56 13.30 -12.87
CA LEU A 78 9.97 13.64 -11.58
C LEU A 78 10.67 14.85 -10.96
N TYR A 79 9.91 15.92 -10.74
CA TYR A 79 10.38 17.17 -10.13
C TYR A 79 9.42 17.56 -9.00
N ILE A 80 9.90 17.52 -7.76
CA ILE A 80 9.12 17.77 -6.54
C ILE A 80 9.67 19.01 -5.87
N HIS A 81 8.89 20.09 -5.86
CA HIS A 81 9.20 21.31 -5.12
C HIS A 81 7.96 21.78 -4.38
N ILE A 82 7.72 21.22 -3.19
CA ILE A 82 6.53 21.47 -2.39
C ILE A 82 6.98 21.94 -1.00
N LYS A 83 6.44 23.08 -0.55
CA LYS A 83 6.77 23.62 0.77
C LYS A 83 5.95 22.95 1.86
N ALA A 84 6.51 22.87 3.07
CA ALA A 84 5.78 22.41 4.23
C ALA A 84 4.57 23.33 4.53
N GLY A 85 3.57 22.75 5.19
CA GLY A 85 2.40 23.46 5.68
C GLY A 85 1.10 23.10 4.98
N TYR A 86 0.01 23.57 5.59
CA TYR A 86 -1.36 23.34 5.13
C TYR A 86 -1.67 24.11 3.86
N GLN A 87 -1.93 23.37 2.79
CA GLN A 87 -2.20 23.92 1.46
C GLN A 87 -3.14 23.01 0.65
N LEU A 88 -3.71 23.56 -0.41
CA LEU A 88 -4.50 22.79 -1.37
C LEU A 88 -3.55 22.16 -2.40
N LEU A 89 -3.51 20.84 -2.44
CA LEU A 89 -2.78 20.06 -3.43
C LEU A 89 -3.72 19.72 -4.59
N ASN A 90 -3.25 19.97 -5.82
CA ASN A 90 -3.84 19.36 -7.01
C ASN A 90 -3.39 17.88 -7.13
N GLY A 91 -3.87 17.17 -8.14
CA GLY A 91 -3.54 15.77 -8.35
C GLY A 91 -2.05 15.49 -8.55
N GLU A 92 -1.36 16.34 -9.29
CA GLU A 92 0.08 16.22 -9.51
C GLU A 92 0.86 16.37 -8.20
N ASP A 93 0.56 17.40 -7.41
CA ASP A 93 1.23 17.67 -6.14
C ASP A 93 0.90 16.61 -5.09
N ALA A 94 -0.33 16.08 -5.06
CA ALA A 94 -0.69 14.96 -4.20
C ALA A 94 0.12 13.70 -4.53
N VAL A 95 0.31 13.38 -5.82
CA VAL A 95 1.16 12.26 -6.26
C VAL A 95 2.63 12.50 -5.90
N LYS A 96 3.12 13.73 -6.07
CA LYS A 96 4.49 14.10 -5.66
C LYS A 96 4.70 13.92 -4.16
N VAL A 97 3.74 14.33 -3.33
CA VAL A 97 3.76 14.10 -1.88
C VAL A 97 3.83 12.60 -1.56
N MET A 98 3.02 11.76 -2.21
CA MET A 98 3.07 10.30 -2.00
C MET A 98 4.40 9.65 -2.41
N ARG A 99 5.09 10.23 -3.41
CA ARG A 99 6.34 9.70 -3.98
C ARG A 99 7.59 10.21 -3.26
N PHE A 100 7.51 11.33 -2.55
CA PHE A 100 8.67 11.92 -1.90
C PHE A 100 9.30 10.98 -0.86
N ARG A 101 10.64 11.05 -0.73
CA ARG A 101 11.41 10.24 0.22
C ARG A 101 12.46 11.08 0.94
N TYR A 102 13.22 11.85 0.18
CA TYR A 102 14.28 12.73 0.67
C TYR A 102 14.60 13.79 -0.39
N SER A 103 15.15 14.91 0.05
CA SER A 103 15.60 15.99 -0.84
C SER A 103 16.97 15.68 -1.44
N ASN A 104 17.26 16.20 -2.65
CA ASN A 104 18.56 15.97 -3.30
C ASN A 104 19.73 16.48 -2.44
N ASP A 105 19.53 17.56 -1.68
CA ASP A 105 20.56 18.15 -0.82
C ASP A 105 20.72 17.43 0.53
N GLY A 106 19.91 16.41 0.79
CA GLY A 106 19.91 15.61 2.01
C GLY A 106 19.43 16.33 3.27
N LYS A 107 18.93 17.57 3.17
CA LYS A 107 18.52 18.35 4.35
C LYS A 107 17.16 17.92 4.90
N ASN A 108 16.23 17.56 4.01
CA ASN A 108 14.91 17.08 4.37
C ASN A 108 14.79 15.61 3.97
N THR A 109 14.52 14.74 4.92
CA THR A 109 14.36 13.31 4.70
C THR A 109 13.47 12.73 5.77
N TYR A 110 12.78 11.65 5.44
CA TYR A 110 12.07 10.84 6.41
C TYR A 110 13.08 9.99 7.20
N ALA A 111 13.31 10.33 8.47
CA ALA A 111 14.29 9.66 9.31
C ALA A 111 13.92 8.19 9.59
N GLY A 112 12.63 7.88 9.71
CA GLY A 112 12.06 6.53 9.77
C GLY A 112 11.95 5.85 8.40
N GLY A 113 12.45 6.47 7.34
CA GLY A 113 12.47 5.94 5.98
C GLY A 113 11.07 5.67 5.43
N ASP A 114 10.85 4.44 4.97
CA ASP A 114 9.60 4.03 4.35
C ASP A 114 8.40 4.06 5.32
N ILE A 115 8.63 3.98 6.64
CA ILE A 115 7.55 4.00 7.65
C ILE A 115 6.94 5.38 7.80
N ASP A 116 7.79 6.41 7.91
CA ASP A 116 7.32 7.79 7.92
C ASP A 116 6.63 8.13 6.59
N ARG A 117 7.14 7.63 5.45
CA ARG A 117 6.46 7.78 4.16
C ARG A 117 5.08 7.13 4.16
N ILE A 118 4.94 5.92 4.70
CA ILE A 118 3.64 5.24 4.86
C ILE A 118 2.70 6.09 5.71
N GLN A 119 3.18 6.70 6.80
CA GLN A 119 2.36 7.59 7.62
C GLN A 119 1.84 8.80 6.81
N VAL A 120 2.71 9.46 6.04
CA VAL A 120 2.29 10.58 5.16
C VAL A 120 1.28 10.13 4.12
N GLN A 121 1.44 8.92 3.56
CA GLN A 121 0.47 8.34 2.62
C GLN A 121 -0.88 8.07 3.31
N HIS A 122 -0.89 7.53 4.54
CA HIS A 122 -2.12 7.36 5.33
C HIS A 122 -2.80 8.70 5.62
N ASP A 123 -2.04 9.71 6.02
CA ASP A 123 -2.59 11.04 6.32
C ASP A 123 -3.21 11.68 5.06
N LEU A 124 -2.56 11.51 3.90
CA LEU A 124 -3.08 12.02 2.64
C LEU A 124 -4.34 11.25 2.20
N LEU A 125 -4.36 9.92 2.31
CA LEU A 125 -5.54 9.10 1.99
C LEU A 125 -6.71 9.44 2.92
N MET A 126 -6.45 9.71 4.20
CA MET A 126 -7.44 10.19 5.15
C MET A 126 -7.97 11.58 4.76
N ALA A 127 -7.09 12.50 4.35
CA ALA A 127 -7.50 13.82 3.85
C ALA A 127 -8.36 13.71 2.59
N LEU A 128 -8.01 12.81 1.67
CA LEU A 128 -8.80 12.52 0.47
C LEU A 128 -10.17 11.92 0.82
N ALA A 129 -10.22 10.98 1.75
CA ALA A 129 -11.48 10.41 2.22
C ALA A 129 -12.39 11.48 2.83
N LYS A 130 -11.86 12.35 3.70
CA LYS A 130 -12.59 13.50 4.27
C LYS A 130 -13.10 14.44 3.18
N GLN A 131 -12.26 14.74 2.19
CA GLN A 131 -12.62 15.61 1.07
C GLN A 131 -13.73 14.98 0.21
N MET A 132 -13.68 13.67 -0.05
CA MET A 132 -14.72 12.93 -0.78
C MET A 132 -16.05 12.85 -0.02
N LEU A 133 -16.01 12.63 1.30
CA LEU A 133 -17.20 12.57 2.17
C LEU A 133 -17.85 13.94 2.39
N SER A 134 -17.13 15.04 2.08
CA SER A 134 -17.72 16.36 2.17
C SER A 134 -18.89 16.54 1.18
N LEU A 135 -20.02 17.06 1.66
CA LEU A 135 -21.26 17.20 0.89
C LEU A 135 -21.10 17.99 -0.43
N GLY A 136 -20.04 18.81 -0.54
CA GLY A 136 -19.73 19.58 -1.74
C GLY A 136 -19.26 18.74 -2.93
N ASN A 137 -18.82 17.49 -2.71
CA ASN A 137 -18.24 16.63 -3.76
C ASN A 137 -19.20 15.56 -4.31
N ILE A 138 -20.42 15.45 -3.77
CA ILE A 138 -21.47 14.56 -4.29
C ILE A 138 -21.73 14.77 -5.80
N PRO A 139 -21.78 16.01 -6.34
CA PRO A 139 -21.94 16.23 -7.78
C PRO A 139 -20.81 15.65 -8.64
N ASN A 140 -19.62 15.47 -8.08
CA ASN A 140 -18.43 14.96 -8.78
C ASN A 140 -18.39 13.43 -8.83
N LEU A 141 -19.28 12.72 -8.13
CA LEU A 141 -19.30 11.25 -8.10
C LEU A 141 -19.43 10.62 -9.49
N GLY A 142 -20.19 11.23 -10.40
CA GLY A 142 -20.30 10.76 -11.79
C GLY A 142 -18.98 10.86 -12.56
N LYS A 143 -18.20 11.93 -12.34
CA LYS A 143 -16.88 12.11 -12.95
C LYS A 143 -15.87 11.10 -12.39
N ILE A 144 -15.89 10.88 -11.07
CA ILE A 144 -15.05 9.90 -10.38
C ILE A 144 -15.34 8.48 -10.91
N ALA A 145 -16.62 8.12 -11.02
CA ALA A 145 -17.04 6.83 -11.56
C ALA A 145 -16.56 6.62 -13.00
N ALA A 146 -16.64 7.65 -13.86
CA ALA A 146 -16.13 7.57 -15.23
C ALA A 146 -14.62 7.35 -15.29
N ILE A 147 -13.84 8.09 -14.48
CA ILE A 147 -12.38 7.90 -14.39
C ILE A 147 -12.05 6.48 -13.94
N TYR A 148 -12.78 5.97 -12.93
CA TYR A 148 -12.62 4.62 -12.42
C TYR A 148 -12.90 3.56 -13.50
N GLU A 149 -14.04 3.65 -14.18
CA GLU A 149 -14.45 2.67 -15.20
C GLU A 149 -13.49 2.61 -16.39
N GLU A 150 -12.89 3.75 -16.76
CA GLU A 150 -11.98 3.83 -17.91
C GLU A 150 -10.54 3.44 -17.57
N ASN A 151 -10.07 3.73 -16.35
CA ASN A 151 -8.63 3.70 -16.05
C ASN A 151 -8.23 2.79 -14.89
N VAL A 152 -9.17 2.17 -14.17
CA VAL A 152 -8.84 1.28 -13.04
C VAL A 152 -9.01 -0.19 -13.45
N THR A 153 -7.94 -0.97 -13.28
CA THR A 153 -8.01 -2.42 -13.46
C THR A 153 -8.53 -3.07 -12.18
N THR A 154 -9.66 -3.76 -12.25
CA THR A 154 -10.38 -4.26 -11.07
C THR A 154 -11.24 -5.49 -11.39
N ASN A 155 -11.56 -6.27 -10.35
CA ASN A 155 -12.61 -7.31 -10.38
C ASN A 155 -13.95 -6.83 -9.76
N VAL A 156 -14.06 -5.56 -9.37
CA VAL A 156 -15.28 -4.97 -8.81
C VAL A 156 -16.27 -4.68 -9.93
N THR A 157 -17.46 -5.26 -9.83
CA THR A 157 -18.54 -4.96 -10.79
C THR A 157 -19.12 -3.56 -10.57
N ALA A 158 -19.68 -2.93 -11.60
CA ALA A 158 -20.36 -1.63 -11.47
C ALA A 158 -21.44 -1.62 -10.38
N ARG A 159 -22.14 -2.75 -10.19
CA ARG A 159 -23.12 -2.91 -9.09
C ARG A 159 -22.45 -2.84 -7.71
N ASN A 160 -21.35 -3.56 -7.53
CA ASN A 160 -20.60 -3.54 -6.27
C ASN A 160 -19.97 -2.18 -6.03
N LEU A 161 -19.43 -1.52 -7.06
CA LEU A 161 -18.91 -0.15 -6.96
C LEU A 161 -19.99 0.82 -6.46
N GLY A 162 -21.20 0.78 -7.05
CA GLY A 162 -22.31 1.61 -6.61
C GLY A 162 -22.75 1.30 -5.17
N PHE A 163 -22.70 0.04 -4.76
CA PHE A 163 -22.93 -0.35 -3.36
C PHE A 163 -21.86 0.22 -2.43
N TYR A 164 -20.57 0.03 -2.75
CA TYR A 164 -19.45 0.56 -1.94
C TYR A 164 -19.47 2.08 -1.85
N ALA A 165 -19.74 2.79 -2.95
CA ALA A 165 -19.88 4.23 -2.93
C ALA A 165 -21.02 4.69 -1.99
N LYS A 166 -22.15 3.99 -2.02
CA LYS A 166 -23.28 4.27 -1.12
C LYS A 166 -22.95 4.02 0.35
N GLU A 167 -22.27 2.92 0.67
CA GLU A 167 -21.88 2.62 2.06
C GLU A 167 -20.77 3.58 2.53
N PHE A 168 -19.81 3.91 1.67
CA PHE A 168 -18.77 4.88 1.95
C PHE A 168 -19.34 6.24 2.33
N LEU A 169 -20.34 6.75 1.60
CA LEU A 169 -21.00 8.03 1.91
C LEU A 169 -21.76 8.06 3.26
N LYS A 170 -21.91 6.93 3.95
CA LYS A 170 -22.48 6.87 5.30
C LYS A 170 -21.42 6.89 6.40
N LEU A 171 -20.16 6.74 6.05
CA LEU A 171 -19.05 6.74 6.99
C LEU A 171 -18.71 8.17 7.40
N ASP A 172 -18.28 8.32 8.63
CA ASP A 172 -17.50 9.46 9.07
C ASP A 172 -16.01 9.13 8.95
N SER A 173 -15.15 10.15 8.97
CA SER A 173 -13.70 9.91 8.89
C SER A 173 -13.15 9.10 10.07
N GLU A 174 -13.89 9.05 11.18
CA GLU A 174 -13.55 8.26 12.37
C GLU A 174 -13.79 6.75 12.15
N ASP A 175 -14.62 6.37 11.18
CA ASP A 175 -14.85 4.98 10.79
C ASP A 175 -13.74 4.43 9.89
N ILE A 176 -12.86 5.30 9.37
CA ILE A 176 -11.77 4.94 8.47
C ILE A 176 -10.49 4.83 9.28
N THR A 177 -9.87 3.65 9.24
CA THR A 177 -8.59 3.40 9.91
C THR A 177 -7.54 2.93 8.90
N PHE A 178 -6.29 3.27 9.17
CA PHE A 178 -5.14 2.78 8.41
C PHE A 178 -4.23 2.03 9.35
N GLN A 179 -3.74 0.87 8.90
CA GLN A 179 -2.90 -0.02 9.68
C GLN A 179 -1.59 -0.28 8.94
N THR A 180 -0.48 -0.29 9.67
CA THR A 180 0.83 -0.67 9.14
C THR A 180 1.22 -2.03 9.72
N LEU A 181 1.65 -2.95 8.85
CA LEU A 181 2.10 -4.30 9.25
C LEU A 181 3.14 -4.22 10.39
N PRO A 182 2.83 -4.67 11.62
CA PRO A 182 3.79 -4.68 12.71
C PRO A 182 4.97 -5.60 12.39
N ALA A 183 6.16 -5.03 12.33
CA ALA A 183 7.34 -5.72 11.85
C ALA A 183 8.64 -5.09 12.32
N ASN A 184 9.72 -5.87 12.23
CA ASN A 184 11.06 -5.34 12.13
C ASN A 184 11.28 -4.85 10.68
N TYR A 185 11.21 -3.53 10.49
CA TYR A 185 11.40 -2.88 9.19
C TYR A 185 12.87 -2.76 8.76
N TRP A 186 13.81 -3.05 9.67
CA TRP A 186 15.25 -2.91 9.46
C TRP A 186 15.96 -4.26 9.38
N GLY A 187 15.20 -5.33 9.15
CA GLY A 187 15.75 -6.66 8.97
C GLY A 187 16.68 -6.71 7.76
N SER A 188 17.74 -7.51 7.87
CA SER A 188 18.58 -7.82 6.72
C SER A 188 18.94 -9.29 6.72
N LEU A 189 18.97 -9.88 5.52
CA LEU A 189 19.44 -11.24 5.31
C LEU A 189 20.31 -11.27 4.05
N TYR A 190 21.54 -11.76 4.20
CA TYR A 190 22.54 -11.82 3.13
C TYR A 190 22.81 -10.47 2.42
N GLY A 191 22.73 -9.36 3.16
CA GLY A 191 22.97 -8.01 2.63
C GLY A 191 21.73 -7.34 2.01
N GLU A 192 20.63 -8.07 1.88
CA GLU A 192 19.36 -7.54 1.39
C GLU A 192 18.46 -7.11 2.54
N GLY A 193 17.80 -5.95 2.39
CA GLY A 193 16.84 -5.45 3.37
C GLY A 193 15.49 -6.18 3.28
N TYR A 194 14.95 -6.61 4.42
CA TYR A 194 13.66 -7.29 4.53
C TYR A 194 12.85 -6.72 5.71
N CYS A 195 11.55 -6.60 5.48
CA CYS A 195 10.58 -6.39 6.55
C CYS A 195 10.18 -7.77 7.11
N PHE A 196 10.48 -8.04 8.38
CA PHE A 196 10.08 -9.28 9.05
C PHE A 196 8.92 -9.02 10.02
N PRO A 197 7.70 -9.53 9.75
CA PRO A 197 6.54 -9.31 10.59
C PRO A 197 6.70 -9.92 11.98
N TYR A 198 6.17 -9.22 12.98
CA TYR A 198 5.94 -9.77 14.31
C TYR A 198 4.62 -10.54 14.28
N ILE A 199 4.70 -11.86 14.16
CA ILE A 199 3.52 -12.71 13.86
C ILE A 199 2.40 -12.54 14.87
N ASP A 200 2.70 -12.48 16.18
CA ASP A 200 1.64 -12.36 17.19
C ASP A 200 0.97 -10.98 17.16
N GLU A 201 1.72 -9.91 16.91
CA GLU A 201 1.18 -8.56 16.73
C GLU A 201 0.36 -8.46 15.43
N TRP A 202 0.83 -9.09 14.34
CA TRP A 202 0.08 -9.16 13.09
C TRP A 202 -1.25 -9.90 13.28
N LEU A 203 -1.24 -11.06 13.94
CA LEU A 203 -2.46 -11.82 14.22
C LEU A 203 -3.43 -11.04 15.11
N ALA A 204 -2.94 -10.31 16.10
CA ALA A 204 -3.78 -9.42 16.91
C ALA A 204 -4.43 -8.33 16.04
N MET A 205 -3.63 -7.64 15.22
CA MET A 205 -4.08 -6.56 14.35
C MET A 205 -5.12 -7.02 13.32
N ILE A 206 -4.88 -8.14 12.63
CA ILE A 206 -5.85 -8.65 11.65
C ILE A 206 -7.16 -9.09 12.30
N ASN A 207 -7.11 -9.76 13.47
CA ASN A 207 -8.32 -10.21 14.14
C ASN A 207 -9.14 -9.06 14.70
N GLU A 208 -8.49 -7.97 15.10
CA GLU A 208 -9.16 -6.76 15.57
C GLU A 208 -9.75 -5.93 14.41
N SER A 209 -9.00 -5.78 13.32
CA SER A 209 -9.30 -4.75 12.31
C SER A 209 -9.73 -5.26 10.93
N LEU A 210 -9.37 -6.49 10.55
CA LEU A 210 -9.51 -6.97 9.16
C LEU A 210 -10.29 -8.28 9.01
N ASN A 211 -10.35 -9.12 10.04
CA ASN A 211 -10.96 -10.45 10.00
C ASN A 211 -12.50 -10.33 9.85
N PRO A 212 -13.07 -10.77 8.71
CA PRO A 212 -14.50 -10.70 8.47
C PRO A 212 -15.28 -11.86 9.12
N PHE A 213 -14.59 -12.81 9.76
CA PHE A 213 -15.18 -14.04 10.30
C PHE A 213 -15.32 -13.98 11.82
N ALA A 214 -16.25 -14.79 12.34
CA ALA A 214 -16.44 -14.93 13.79
C ALA A 214 -15.33 -15.73 14.49
N SER A 215 -14.55 -16.50 13.74
CA SER A 215 -13.43 -17.28 14.26
C SER A 215 -12.12 -16.57 13.99
N ASP A 216 -11.22 -16.59 14.97
CA ASP A 216 -9.90 -15.99 14.87
C ASP A 216 -9.06 -16.62 13.76
N ILE A 217 -8.35 -15.78 13.02
CA ILE A 217 -7.21 -16.17 12.20
C ILE A 217 -6.06 -16.51 13.13
N THR A 218 -5.46 -17.67 12.90
CA THR A 218 -4.35 -18.20 13.70
C THR A 218 -3.09 -18.38 12.84
N ARG A 219 -1.96 -18.71 13.48
CA ARG A 219 -0.72 -19.07 12.79
C ARG A 219 -0.91 -20.19 11.74
N ALA A 220 -1.86 -21.09 11.95
CA ALA A 220 -2.14 -22.19 11.02
C ALA A 220 -2.79 -21.71 9.70
N ASN A 221 -3.44 -20.54 9.73
CA ASN A 221 -4.12 -19.99 8.56
C ASN A 221 -3.16 -19.24 7.61
N ILE A 222 -1.98 -18.82 8.09
CA ILE A 222 -1.07 -17.93 7.35
C ILE A 222 0.24 -18.63 6.94
N ASP A 223 0.84 -18.23 5.83
CA ASP A 223 2.17 -18.64 5.35
C ASP A 223 3.12 -17.44 5.21
N MET A 224 3.64 -17.00 6.36
CA MET A 224 4.51 -15.83 6.47
C MET A 224 5.91 -16.22 6.94
N LEU A 225 6.90 -15.47 6.45
CA LEU A 225 8.27 -15.56 6.92
C LEU A 225 8.48 -14.53 8.03
N TYR A 226 9.09 -14.92 9.14
CA TYR A 226 9.40 -14.05 10.27
C TYR A 226 10.81 -14.34 10.81
N SER A 227 11.33 -13.48 11.68
CA SER A 227 12.67 -13.59 12.24
C SER A 227 12.67 -13.35 13.74
N ASP A 228 13.53 -14.06 14.48
CA ASP A 228 13.84 -13.79 15.89
C ASP A 228 15.07 -12.87 16.06
N GLY A 229 15.59 -12.33 14.95
CA GLY A 229 16.81 -11.53 14.90
C GLY A 229 18.08 -12.35 14.62
N ILE A 230 18.01 -13.67 14.71
CA ILE A 230 19.13 -14.59 14.44
C ILE A 230 18.81 -15.46 13.22
N SER A 231 17.63 -16.05 13.20
CA SER A 231 17.19 -17.00 12.17
C SER A 231 15.85 -16.59 11.57
N VAL A 232 15.60 -17.04 10.35
CA VAL A 232 14.32 -16.86 9.65
C VAL A 232 13.53 -18.15 9.71
N TYR A 233 12.24 -18.02 9.95
CA TYR A 233 11.28 -19.11 10.08
C TYR A 233 10.08 -18.87 9.17
N ALA A 234 9.25 -19.90 9.01
CA ALA A 234 7.94 -19.81 8.36
C ALA A 234 6.86 -20.29 9.32
N THR A 235 5.68 -19.66 9.29
CA THR A 235 4.53 -20.07 10.12
C THR A 235 4.08 -21.50 9.83
N GLN A 236 4.24 -21.96 8.59
CA GLN A 236 3.95 -23.34 8.16
C GLN A 236 5.09 -24.34 8.47
N GLY A 237 6.16 -23.90 9.14
CA GLY A 237 7.26 -24.76 9.56
C GLY A 237 8.32 -25.08 8.49
N TYR A 238 8.14 -24.62 7.25
CA TYR A 238 9.12 -24.79 6.18
C TYR A 238 9.23 -23.54 5.29
N ILE A 239 10.46 -23.21 4.88
CA ILE A 239 10.73 -22.12 3.93
C ILE A 239 10.76 -22.70 2.52
N ARG A 240 9.91 -22.21 1.62
CA ARG A 240 9.90 -22.56 0.19
C ARG A 240 11.26 -22.21 -0.43
N GLY A 241 11.93 -23.21 -1.01
CA GLY A 241 13.32 -23.09 -1.52
C GLY A 241 14.41 -23.12 -0.44
N GLY A 242 14.05 -23.26 0.84
CA GLY A 242 14.98 -23.25 1.97
C GLY A 242 15.62 -21.89 2.23
N ILE A 243 16.39 -21.78 3.33
CA ILE A 243 17.07 -20.52 3.70
C ILE A 243 18.09 -20.07 2.64
N GLY A 244 18.65 -21.01 1.88
CA GLY A 244 19.59 -20.72 0.80
C GLY A 244 18.98 -19.95 -0.38
N SER A 245 17.65 -20.03 -0.58
CA SER A 245 16.98 -19.30 -1.69
C SER A 245 17.09 -17.79 -1.58
N PHE A 246 17.36 -17.25 -0.39
CA PHE A 246 17.59 -15.81 -0.21
C PHE A 246 18.95 -15.32 -0.73
N LYS A 247 19.89 -16.22 -1.09
CA LYS A 247 21.23 -15.84 -1.54
C LYS A 247 21.29 -15.37 -2.99
N HIS A 248 20.30 -15.75 -3.79
CA HIS A 248 20.30 -15.50 -5.23
C HIS A 248 19.50 -14.23 -5.56
N TYR A 249 19.96 -13.10 -5.04
CA TYR A 249 19.44 -11.81 -5.48
C TYR A 249 19.98 -11.54 -6.89
N THR A 250 19.14 -11.78 -7.91
CA THR A 250 19.41 -11.31 -9.28
C THR A 250 18.39 -10.20 -9.54
N PRO A 251 18.79 -8.92 -9.48
CA PRO A 251 17.89 -7.78 -9.65
C PRO A 251 17.24 -7.75 -11.04
#